data_AF-A0A183H433-F1
#
_entry.id   AF-A0A183H433-F1
#
_cell.length_a   1.000
_cell.length_b   1.000
_cell.length_c   1.000
_cell.angle_alpha   90.00
_cell.angle_beta   90.00
_cell.angle_gamma   90.00
#
_symmetry.space_group_name_H-M   'P 1'
#
loop_
_entity.id
_entity.type
_entity.pdbx_description
1 polymer ?
#
loop_
_entity_poly.entity_id
_entity_poly.type
_entity_poly.pdbx_seq_one_letter_code
_entity_poly.pdbx_strand_id
1 'polypeptide(L)'
;MLERLAHRGACACDKNSDCGTSVVTAIPDALFGKISEKFYCGNEEETELPSVGEFATGLLFLYSCEQAIEAFTDLAKDCNLAVIA
;
A
#
# COMPACT_ATOMS: atom_id res chain seq x y z
N MET A 1 8.61 12.79 15.94
CA MET A 1 7.55 13.83 15.97
C MET A 1 6.27 13.28 16.60
N LEU A 2 5.69 12.21 16.04
CA LEU A 2 4.43 11.62 16.52
C LEU A 2 4.44 11.23 18.01
N GLU A 3 5.54 10.67 18.53
CA GLU A 3 5.67 10.33 19.96
C GLU A 3 5.44 11.53 20.90
N ARG A 4 5.76 12.75 20.46
CA ARG A 4 5.56 13.97 21.26
C ARG A 4 4.11 14.45 21.26
N LEU A 5 3.25 13.86 20.43
CA LEU A 5 1.83 14.18 20.29
C LEU A 5 0.92 13.18 21.02
N ALA A 6 1.47 12.19 21.73
CA ALA A 6 0.69 11.17 22.44
C ALA A 6 -0.35 11.75 23.42
N HIS A 7 -0.04 12.91 24.04
CA HIS A 7 -0.95 13.63 24.94
C HIS A 7 -2.14 14.30 24.22
N ARG A 8 -2.20 14.26 22.89
CA ARG A 8 -3.27 14.85 22.07
C ARG A 8 -4.18 13.80 21.42
N GLY A 9 -3.89 12.51 21.60
CA GLY A 9 -4.67 11.41 21.07
C GLY A 9 -5.64 10.85 22.11
N ALA A 10 -6.63 10.07 21.63
CA ALA A 10 -7.47 9.25 22.48
C ALA A 10 -7.03 7.78 22.37
N CYS A 11 -7.10 7.06 23.49
CA CYS A 11 -6.78 5.64 23.58
C CYS A 11 -8.05 4.83 23.84
N ALA A 12 -8.03 3.55 23.48
CA ALA A 12 -9.03 2.60 23.95
C ALA A 12 -8.82 2.31 25.45
N CYS A 13 -9.63 1.41 26.01
CA CYS A 13 -9.51 0.98 27.41
C CYS A 13 -8.29 0.08 27.67
N ASP A 14 -7.61 -0.41 26.63
CA ASP A 14 -6.36 -1.16 26.73
C ASP A 14 -5.13 -0.26 26.47
N LYS A 15 -3.93 -0.78 26.75
CA LYS A 15 -2.68 -0.01 26.64
C LYS A 15 -2.10 0.07 25.23
N ASN A 16 -2.65 -0.68 24.28
CA ASN A 16 -2.05 -0.94 22.97
C ASN A 16 -2.87 -0.38 21.80
N SER A 17 -4.13 -0.01 22.02
CA SER A 17 -5.02 0.50 21.00
C SER A 17 -5.29 2.00 21.18
N ASP A 18 -5.19 2.75 20.09
CA ASP A 18 -5.54 4.17 20.03
C ASP A 18 -6.52 4.46 18.88
N CYS A 19 -6.99 5.71 18.77
CA CYS A 19 -7.87 6.13 17.68
C CYS A 19 -7.20 6.16 16.29
N GLY A 20 -5.93 5.79 16.20
CA GLY A 20 -5.16 5.75 14.97
C GLY A 20 -4.12 6.86 14.87
N THR A 21 -2.99 6.49 14.28
CA THR A 21 -1.90 7.40 13.91
C THR A 21 -1.40 7.01 12.52
N SER A 22 -1.03 7.98 11.68
CA SER A 22 -0.49 7.72 10.34
C SER A 22 0.66 8.66 9.99
N VAL A 23 1.44 8.26 9.00
CA VAL A 23 2.44 9.11 8.33
C VAL A 23 2.23 9.00 6.83
N VAL A 24 2.27 10.14 6.14
CA VAL A 24 2.20 10.20 4.69
C VAL A 24 3.57 10.62 4.19
N THR A 25 4.16 9.80 3.31
CA THR A 25 5.45 10.08 2.68
C THR A 25 5.31 10.06 1.16
N ALA A 26 6.37 10.43 0.45
CA ALA A 26 6.48 10.12 -0.97
C ALA A 26 6.51 8.60 -1.18
N ILE A 27 6.20 8.17 -2.41
CA ILE A 27 6.30 6.78 -2.84
C ILE A 27 7.77 6.34 -2.70
N PRO A 28 8.09 5.30 -1.90
CA PRO A 28 9.45 4.83 -1.71
C PRO A 28 9.94 4.00 -2.90
N ASP A 29 10.23 4.66 -4.03
CA ASP A 29 10.68 4.06 -5.29
C ASP A 29 11.78 2.99 -5.12
N ALA A 30 12.88 3.33 -4.43
CA ALA A 30 13.99 2.41 -4.19
C ALA A 30 13.63 1.18 -3.34
N LEU A 31 12.55 1.25 -2.54
CA LEU A 31 12.04 0.09 -1.82
C LEU A 31 11.23 -0.80 -2.76
N PHE A 32 10.36 -0.21 -3.58
CA PHE A 32 9.55 -0.96 -4.55
C PHE A 32 10.42 -1.67 -5.58
N GLY A 33 11.49 -1.05 -6.09
CA GLY A 33 12.43 -1.72 -7.00
C GLY A 33 13.09 -2.96 -6.39
N LYS A 34 13.32 -2.99 -5.07
CA LYS A 34 13.86 -4.18 -4.38
C LYS A 34 12.80 -5.24 -4.08
N ILE A 35 11.55 -4.83 -3.94
CA ILE A 35 10.42 -5.72 -3.63
C ILE A 35 9.94 -6.41 -4.91
N SER A 36 9.90 -5.69 -6.05
CA SER A 36 9.54 -6.27 -7.36
C SER A 36 10.46 -7.43 -7.75
N GLU A 37 11.71 -7.43 -7.27
CA GLU A 37 12.66 -8.55 -7.45
C GLU A 37 12.37 -9.77 -6.54
N LYS A 38 11.54 -9.65 -5.49
CA LYS A 38 11.45 -10.66 -4.41
C LYS A 38 10.05 -11.12 -4.01
N PHE A 39 9.00 -10.35 -4.26
CA PHE A 39 7.69 -10.64 -3.70
C PHE A 39 6.58 -10.19 -4.64
N TYR A 40 5.87 -11.16 -5.23
CA TYR A 40 4.47 -10.99 -5.55
C TYR A 40 3.64 -12.16 -5.07
N CYS A 41 2.49 -11.80 -4.50
CA CYS A 41 1.46 -12.71 -4.02
C CYS A 41 0.65 -13.20 -5.24
N GLY A 42 1.26 -14.01 -6.10
CA GLY A 42 0.50 -14.75 -7.12
C GLY A 42 1.16 -14.94 -8.48
N ASN A 43 2.18 -14.18 -8.87
CA ASN A 43 2.85 -14.34 -10.16
C ASN A 43 4.37 -14.36 -9.99
N GLU A 44 5.01 -15.38 -10.58
CA GLU A 44 6.47 -15.58 -10.60
C GLU A 44 7.17 -14.75 -11.69
N GLU A 45 6.44 -13.86 -12.38
CA GLU A 45 7.01 -13.05 -13.45
C GLU A 45 7.71 -11.81 -12.88
N GLU A 46 9.02 -11.70 -13.13
CA GLU A 46 9.80 -10.49 -12.92
C GLU A 46 9.11 -9.33 -13.65
N THR A 47 8.54 -8.42 -12.89
CA THR A 47 7.90 -7.22 -13.44
C THR A 47 8.80 -6.03 -13.17
N GLU A 48 9.28 -5.37 -14.23
CA GLU A 48 10.07 -4.15 -14.12
C GLU A 48 9.18 -2.99 -13.64
N LEU A 49 9.65 -2.25 -12.61
CA LEU A 49 8.95 -1.08 -12.11
C LEU A 49 9.09 0.08 -13.13
N PRO A 50 7.99 0.75 -13.54
CA PRO A 50 8.07 1.91 -14.43
C PRO A 50 8.88 3.06 -13.81
N SER A 51 9.29 4.03 -14.64
CA SER A 51 10.09 5.15 -14.15
C SER A 51 9.29 6.07 -13.22
N VAL A 52 9.99 6.85 -12.38
CA VAL A 52 9.36 7.78 -11.45
C VAL A 52 8.43 8.74 -12.21
N GLY A 53 7.15 8.75 -11.84
CA GLY A 53 6.10 9.54 -12.48
C GLY A 53 5.21 8.76 -13.45
N GLU A 54 5.60 7.53 -13.82
CA GLU A 54 4.82 6.62 -14.67
C GLU A 54 4.07 5.54 -13.89
N PHE A 55 4.33 5.42 -12.59
CA PHE A 55 3.62 4.50 -11.71
C PHE A 55 3.04 5.21 -10.48
N ALA A 56 2.03 4.58 -9.90
CA ALA A 56 1.38 4.98 -8.67
C ALA A 56 1.20 3.78 -7.75
N THR A 57 1.05 4.04 -6.45
CA THR A 57 0.87 2.99 -5.44
C THR A 57 -0.37 3.27 -4.61
N GLY A 58 -1.15 2.23 -4.32
CA GLY A 58 -2.29 2.28 -3.41
C GLY A 58 -2.06 1.39 -2.19
N LEU A 59 -2.52 1.84 -1.02
CA LEU A 59 -2.56 1.02 0.19
C LEU A 59 -4.02 0.63 0.47
N LEU A 60 -4.32 -0.65 0.35
CA LEU A 60 -5.67 -1.20 0.50
C LEU A 60 -5.77 -1.97 1.83
N PHE A 61 -6.81 -1.69 2.61
CA PHE A 61 -7.15 -2.49 3.80
C PHE A 61 -8.24 -3.49 3.42
N LEU A 62 -7.88 -4.77 3.44
CA LEU A 62 -8.68 -5.85 2.88
C LEU A 62 -8.93 -6.93 3.93
N TYR A 63 -10.08 -7.59 3.84
CA TYR A 63 -10.39 -8.78 4.63
C TYR A 63 -9.86 -10.06 3.95
N SER A 64 -9.88 -10.12 2.61
CA SER A 64 -9.26 -11.16 1.79
C SER A 64 -8.63 -10.56 0.54
N CYS A 65 -7.54 -11.15 0.05
CA CYS A 65 -6.81 -10.63 -1.10
C CYS A 65 -7.50 -10.94 -2.44
N GLU A 66 -8.05 -12.14 -2.62
CA GLU A 66 -8.55 -12.60 -3.94
C GLU A 66 -9.64 -11.70 -4.52
N GLN A 67 -10.72 -11.45 -3.76
CA GLN A 67 -11.84 -10.62 -4.21
C GLN A 67 -11.44 -9.17 -4.45
N ALA A 68 -10.48 -8.68 -3.67
CA ALA A 68 -10.01 -7.32 -3.77
C ALA A 68 -9.15 -7.09 -5.01
N ILE A 69 -8.30 -8.07 -5.36
CA ILE A 69 -7.48 -8.02 -6.57
C ILE A 69 -8.40 -7.99 -7.79
N GLU A 70 -9.41 -8.86 -7.87
CA GLU A 70 -10.37 -8.87 -8.98
C GLU A 70 -11.10 -7.52 -9.11
N ALA A 71 -11.73 -7.06 -8.03
CA ALA A 71 -12.48 -5.81 -8.04
C ALA A 71 -11.61 -4.59 -8.35
N PHE A 72 -10.38 -4.54 -7.84
CA PHE A 72 -9.45 -3.45 -8.11
C PHE A 72 -8.93 -3.50 -9.54
N THR A 73 -8.66 -4.70 -10.07
CA THR A 73 -8.20 -4.87 -11.45
C THR A 73 -9.26 -4.41 -12.44
N ASP A 74 -10.53 -4.71 -12.19
CA ASP A 74 -11.63 -4.25 -13.04
C ASP A 74 -11.80 -2.73 -12.99
N LEU A 75 -11.70 -2.13 -11.80
CA LEU A 75 -11.70 -0.67 -11.65
C LEU A 75 -10.53 -0.01 -12.37
N ALA A 76 -9.34 -0.61 -12.31
CA ALA A 76 -8.15 -0.11 -12.99
C ALA A 76 -8.32 -0.14 -14.52
N LYS A 77 -8.89 -1.22 -15.07
CA LYS A 77 -9.20 -1.31 -16.51
C LYS A 77 -10.15 -0.21 -16.95
N ASP A 78 -11.21 0.06 -16.18
CA ASP A 78 -12.16 1.14 -16.47
C ASP A 78 -11.49 2.53 -16.47
N CYS A 79 -10.39 2.67 -15.72
CA CYS A 79 -9.58 3.87 -15.66
C CYS A 79 -8.43 3.90 -16.69
N ASN A 80 -8.35 2.92 -17.60
CA ASN A 80 -7.21 2.72 -18.52
C ASN A 80 -5.85 2.61 -17.80
N LEU A 81 -5.84 1.99 -16.62
CA LEU A 81 -4.64 1.71 -15.84
C LEU A 81 -4.33 0.20 -15.88
N ALA A 82 -3.04 -0.14 -15.85
CA ALA A 82 -2.57 -1.51 -15.72
C ALA A 82 -2.14 -1.76 -14.28
N VAL A 83 -2.61 -2.88 -13.70
CA VAL A 83 -2.11 -3.38 -12.41
C VAL A 83 -0.90 -4.27 -12.70
N ILE A 84 0.25 -3.90 -12.17
CA ILE A 84 1.55 -4.55 -12.43
C ILE A 84 1.95 -5.54 -11.30
N ALA A 85 0.99 -5.93 -10.46
CA ALA A 85 1.20 -6.37 -9.09
C ALA A 85 0.03 -7.19 -8.53
#